data_AF-A0A915C9J9-F1
#
_entry.id   AF-A0A915C9J9-F1
#
_cell.length_a   1.000
_cell.length_b   1.000
_cell.length_c   1.000
_cell.angle_alpha   90.00
_cell.angle_beta   90.00
_cell.angle_gamma   90.00
#
_symmetry.space_group_name_H-M   'P 1'
#
loop_
_entity.id
_entity.type
_entity.pdbx_description
1 polymer ?
#
loop_
_entity_poly.entity_id
_entity_poly.type
_entity_poly.pdbx_seq_one_letter_code
_entity_poly.pdbx_strand_id
1 'polypeptide(L)' 'DGRSILFFLNAFWRNRNETDPEKIKTLIAKGDFIVKELETLYYLRKYRTLKQRYYQ' A
#
# COMPACT_ATOMS: atom_id res chain seq x y z
N ASP A 1 1.52 -10.11 -3.10
CA ASP A 1 1.18 -10.98 -4.25
C ASP A 1 1.43 -10.18 -5.53
N GLY A 2 1.53 -10.81 -6.70
CA GLY A 2 1.76 -10.05 -7.95
C GLY A 2 0.62 -9.08 -8.30
N ARG A 3 -0.61 -9.31 -7.78
CA ARG A 3 -1.80 -8.48 -8.04
C ARG A 3 -1.69 -7.09 -7.43
N SER A 4 -1.07 -6.96 -6.25
CA SER A 4 -0.92 -5.66 -5.58
C SER A 4 -0.05 -4.69 -6.39
N ILE A 5 1.06 -5.17 -6.97
CA ILE A 5 1.96 -4.34 -7.78
C ILE A 5 1.27 -3.87 -9.06
N LEU A 6 0.55 -4.77 -9.72
CA LEU A 6 -0.20 -4.46 -10.94
C LEU A 6 -1.28 -3.39 -10.69
N PHE A 7 -1.94 -3.44 -9.53
CA PHE A 7 -2.92 -2.43 -9.13
C PHE A 7 -2.30 -1.03 -9.02
N PHE A 8 -1.16 -0.90 -8.34
CA PHE A 8 -0.47 0.39 -8.20
C PHE A 8 -0.04 0.94 -9.55
N LEU A 9 0.62 0.12 -10.38
CA LEU A 9 1.04 0.55 -11.71
C LEU A 9 -0.14 1.04 -12.55
N ASN A 10 -1.26 0.30 -12.55
CA ASN A 10 -2.47 0.71 -13.25
C ASN A 10 -3.04 2.04 -12.72
N ALA A 11 -3.05 2.22 -11.39
CA ALA A 11 -3.49 3.47 -10.78
C ALA A 11 -2.61 4.66 -11.17
N PHE A 12 -1.28 4.49 -11.19
CA PHE A 12 -0.35 5.51 -11.67
C PHE A 12 -0.59 5.82 -13.15
N TRP A 13 -0.63 4.80 -14.01
CA TRP A 13 -0.84 4.97 -15.45
C TRP A 13 -2.16 5.68 -15.78
N ARG A 14 -3.25 5.38 -15.05
CA ARG A 14 -4.55 6.02 -15.28
C ARG A 14 -4.56 7.50 -14.93
N ASN A 15 -3.79 7.94 -13.94
CA ASN A 15 -3.76 9.33 -13.48
C ASN A 15 -2.57 10.13 -14.04
N ARG A 16 -1.75 9.54 -14.93
CA ARG A 16 -0.47 10.12 -15.38
C ARG A 16 -0.56 11.49 -16.05
N ASN A 17 -1.73 11.83 -16.60
CA ASN A 17 -1.97 13.09 -17.30
C ASN A 17 -2.71 14.13 -16.42
N GLU A 18 -2.93 13.85 -15.14
CA GLU A 18 -3.54 14.81 -14.23
C GLU A 18 -2.60 16.01 -14.03
N THR A 19 -3.14 17.22 -14.13
CA THR A 19 -2.38 18.47 -14.02
C THR A 19 -2.90 19.38 -12.91
N ASP A 20 -4.08 19.08 -12.35
CA ASP A 20 -4.63 19.79 -11.21
C ASP A 20 -3.80 19.49 -9.95
N PRO A 21 -3.14 20.51 -9.35
CA PRO A 21 -2.27 20.33 -8.20
C PRO A 21 -2.98 19.73 -6.98
N GLU A 22 -4.25 20.07 -6.75
CA GLU A 22 -4.98 19.58 -5.59
C GLU A 22 -5.39 18.12 -5.76
N LYS A 23 -5.73 17.71 -6.98
CA LYS A 23 -5.97 16.29 -7.30
C LYS A 23 -4.70 15.46 -7.19
N ILE A 24 -3.56 15.98 -7.66
CA ILE A 24 -2.26 15.30 -7.54
C ILE A 24 -1.93 15.07 -6.05
N LYS A 25 -2.03 16.10 -5.21
CA LYS A 25 -1.81 15.96 -3.75
C LYS A 25 -2.72 14.90 -3.14
N THR A 26 -4.00 14.89 -3.53
CA THR A 26 -4.97 13.90 -3.05
C THR A 26 -4.61 12.47 -3.48
N LEU A 27 -4.15 12.29 -4.72
CA LEU A 27 -3.73 10.98 -5.23
C LEU A 27 -2.46 10.47 -4.53
N ILE A 28 -1.49 11.35 -4.27
CA ILE A 28 -0.27 11.02 -3.52
C ILE A 28 -0.64 10.60 -2.09
N ALA A 29 -1.49 11.38 -1.41
CA ALA A 29 -1.93 11.05 -0.04
C ALA A 29 -2.63 9.68 0.04
N LYS A 30 -3.41 9.30 -0.99
CA LYS A 30 -3.97 7.94 -1.09
C LYS A 30 -2.89 6.88 -1.24
N GLY A 31 -1.87 7.14 -2.05
CA GLY A 31 -0.70 6.25 -2.20
C GLY A 31 -0.02 6.01 -0.85
N ASP A 32 0.28 7.08 -0.12
CA ASP A 32 0.93 7.04 1.19
C ASP A 32 0.12 6.25 2.23
N PHE A 33 -1.21 6.39 2.19
CA PHE A 33 -2.10 5.61 3.06
C PHE A 33 -1.96 4.10 2.79
N ILE A 34 -1.99 3.68 1.53
CA ILE A 34 -1.90 2.26 1.18
C ILE A 34 -0.52 1.68 1.56
N VAL A 35 0.56 2.46 1.39
CA VAL A 35 1.91 2.05 1.83
C VAL A 35 1.92 1.73 3.33
N LYS A 36 1.39 2.63 4.17
CA LYS A 36 1.30 2.42 5.63
C LYS A 36 0.46 1.21 6.00
N GLU A 37 -0.64 0.97 5.29
CA GLU A 37 -1.48 -0.20 5.51
C GLU A 37 -0.74 -1.50 5.18
N LEU A 38 0.04 -1.52 4.08
CA LEU A 38 0.87 -2.67 3.71
C LEU A 38 1.98 -2.95 4.73
N GLU A 39 2.67 -1.92 5.22
CA GLU A 39 3.66 -2.04 6.29
C GLU A 39 3.02 -2.61 7.55
N THR A 40 1.86 -2.08 7.96
CA THR A 40 1.10 -2.56 9.11
C THR A 40 0.73 -4.04 8.95
N LEU A 41 0.23 -4.43 7.78
CA LEU A 41 -0.11 -5.82 7.48
C LEU A 41 1.13 -6.74 7.51
N TYR A 42 2.27 -6.27 7.02
CA TYR A 42 3.55 -6.99 7.10
C TYR A 42 3.95 -7.24 8.56
N TYR A 43 3.93 -6.20 9.40
CA TYR A 43 4.26 -6.33 10.83
C TYR A 43 3.28 -7.23 11.58
N LEU A 44 1.97 -7.11 11.31
CA LEU A 44 0.95 -7.98 11.91
C LEU A 44 1.16 -9.45 11.56
N ARG A 45 1.47 -9.77 10.30
CA ARG A 45 1.80 -11.14 9.88
C ARG A 45 3.05 -11.64 10.60
N LYS A 46 4.10 -10.84 10.65
CA LYS A 46 5.34 -11.18 11.36
C LYS A 46 5.08 -11.47 12.84
N TYR A 47 4.31 -10.62 13.51
CA TYR A 47 3.93 -10.80 14.91
C TYR A 47 3.13 -12.08 15.13
N ARG A 48 2.13 -12.37 14.29
CA ARG A 48 1.34 -13.62 14.38
C ARG A 48 2.21 -14.87 14.24
N THR A 49 3.14 -14.88 13.27
CA THR A 49 4.08 -15.99 13.07
C THR A 49 5.00 -16.17 14.28
N LEU A 50 5.55 -15.08 14.83
CA LEU A 50 6.38 -15.14 16.03
C LEU A 50 5.58 -15.68 17.22
N LYS A 51 4.37 -15.16 17.44
CA LYS A 51 3.51 -15.59 18.54
C LYS A 51 3.21 -17.10 18.47
N GLN A 52 2.92 -17.62 17.28
CA GLN A 52 2.65 -19.04 17.08
C GLN A 52 3.86 -19.93 17.39
N ARG A 53 5.09 -19.47 17.18
CA ARG A 53 6.31 -20.25 17.42
C ARG A 53 6.75 -20.29 18.88
N TYR A 54 6.50 -19.22 19.63
CA TYR A 54 7.04 -19.06 20.99
C TYR A 54 6.02 -19.27 22.12
N TYR A 55 4.72 -19.24 21.82
CA TYR A 55 3.66 -19.41 22.82
C TYR A 55 2.77 -20.63 22.55
N GLN A 56 3.30 -21.64 21.86
CA GLN A 56 2.74 -23.00 21.80
C GLN A 56 3.42 -23.91 22.82
#